data_AF-A0A914PIR3-F1
#
_entry.id   AF-A0A914PIR3-F1
#
_cell.length_a   1.000
_cell.length_b   1.000
_cell.length_c   1.000
_cell.angle_alpha   90.00
_cell.angle_beta   90.00
_cell.angle_gamma   90.00
#
_symmetry.space_group_name_H-M   'P 1'
#
loop_
_entity.id
_entity.type
_entity.pdbx_description
1 polymer ?
#
loop_
_entity_poly.entity_id
_entity_poly.type
_entity_poly.pdbx_seq_one_letter_code
_entity_poly.pdbx_strand_id
1 'polypeptide(L)'
;MVMANNFFVKPEPSIIETVRKWQITQEQIDQRNNIVTMLNGIKFYFNKEELPEWIQTGSFVATLATKDSDLDLCLNGYQFIRDAKANTEKQFHKEKAFKRNMVIQLSQQLNRHFKNDPNSSQAECRPGYAPIVYWNYNNLEVDFNPSDACLPLNQLIATFLDNKGKERMFLIGLKVIFKNFDCLGNTKNFLSSSALMVAGVCFLKTYGSGEQDVNELIRSFAKFFLDFDFKKDAFSFYGILERSSLQYNDTSGIGAEVVAYDHFARHNLARKCSQTGIYVTKMLCNQILRVPLAACF
;
A
#
# COMPACT_ATOMS: atom_id res chain seq x y z
N MET A 1 36.64 21.63 -38.84
CA MET A 1 36.90 21.34 -37.42
C MET A 1 35.69 21.84 -36.64
N VAL A 2 34.70 20.98 -36.41
CA VAL A 2 33.44 21.36 -35.75
C VAL A 2 33.64 21.19 -34.25
N MET A 3 33.54 22.28 -33.50
CA MET A 3 33.67 22.27 -32.04
C MET A 3 32.49 21.50 -31.43
N ALA A 4 32.81 20.52 -30.59
CA ALA A 4 31.85 19.83 -29.74
C ALA A 4 31.23 20.84 -28.77
N ASN A 5 29.93 21.11 -28.93
CA ASN A 5 29.15 21.78 -27.89
C ASN A 5 29.09 20.85 -26.69
N ASN A 6 29.96 21.10 -25.70
CA ASN A 6 29.80 20.63 -24.34
C ASN A 6 28.54 21.28 -23.77
N PHE A 7 27.38 20.66 -24.02
CA PHE A 7 26.21 20.85 -23.18
C PHE A 7 26.62 20.40 -21.79
N PHE A 8 26.87 21.36 -20.89
CA PHE A 8 26.88 21.13 -19.46
C PHE A 8 25.47 20.70 -19.06
N VAL A 9 25.19 19.39 -19.20
CA VAL A 9 24.07 18.75 -18.53
C VAL A 9 24.36 18.94 -17.04
N LYS A 10 23.58 19.81 -16.38
CA LYS A 10 23.64 19.91 -14.93
C LYS A 10 23.45 18.49 -14.37
N PRO A 11 24.29 18.02 -13.43
CA PRO A 11 24.05 16.73 -12.81
C PRO A 11 22.64 16.73 -12.23
N GLU A 12 21.86 15.70 -12.56
CA GLU A 12 20.53 15.54 -12.00
C GLU A 12 20.62 15.61 -10.46
N PRO A 13 19.72 16.36 -9.79
CA PRO A 13 19.59 16.24 -8.34
C PRO A 13 19.51 14.77 -7.96
N SER A 14 20.28 14.33 -6.98
CA SER A 14 20.30 12.93 -6.58
C SER A 14 18.87 12.50 -6.22
N ILE A 15 18.35 11.45 -6.86
CA ILE A 15 17.03 10.89 -6.53
C ILE A 15 16.92 10.59 -5.05
N ILE A 16 18.04 10.22 -4.41
CA ILE A 16 18.10 9.99 -2.98
C ILE A 16 17.69 11.24 -2.20
N GLU A 17 18.18 12.43 -2.59
CA GLU A 17 17.76 13.69 -1.95
C GLU A 17 16.28 13.99 -2.19
N THR A 18 15.78 13.67 -3.37
CA THR A 18 14.36 13.88 -3.70
C THR A 18 13.48 12.95 -2.88
N VAL A 19 13.79 11.65 -2.84
CA VAL A 19 13.10 10.64 -2.02
C VAL A 19 13.18 10.97 -0.53
N ARG A 20 14.32 11.49 -0.05
CA ARG A 20 14.48 11.95 1.36
C ARG A 20 13.46 13.02 1.75
N LYS A 21 13.09 13.92 0.84
CA LYS A 21 12.04 14.95 1.09
C LYS A 21 10.63 14.37 1.27
N TRP A 22 10.42 13.13 0.85
CA TRP A 22 9.16 12.40 0.99
C TRP A 22 9.15 11.46 2.20
N GLN A 23 10.30 11.24 2.84
CA GLN A 23 10.36 10.44 4.05
C GLN A 23 9.58 11.12 5.17
N ILE A 24 8.94 10.30 5.99
CA ILE A 24 8.28 10.74 7.20
C ILE A 24 9.30 11.33 8.19
N THR A 25 8.97 12.46 8.82
CA THR A 25 9.82 13.06 9.86
C THR A 25 9.59 12.38 11.22
N GLN A 26 10.50 12.60 12.17
CA GLN A 26 10.31 12.09 13.54
C GLN A 26 9.04 12.67 14.18
N GLU A 27 8.76 13.96 14.00
CA GLU A 27 7.54 14.61 14.49
C GLU A 27 6.28 13.93 13.93
N GLN A 28 6.27 13.56 12.65
CA GLN A 28 5.17 12.85 12.01
C GLN A 28 5.02 11.40 12.51
N ILE A 29 6.12 10.74 12.90
CA ILE A 29 6.09 9.44 13.58
C ILE A 29 5.46 9.60 14.97
N ASP A 30 5.91 10.60 15.73
CA ASP A 30 5.42 10.87 17.08
C ASP A 30 3.93 11.23 17.06
N GLN A 31 3.48 12.04 16.09
CA GLN A 31 2.06 12.35 15.88
C GLN A 31 1.21 11.08 15.68
N ARG A 32 1.67 10.14 14.83
CA ARG A 32 0.97 8.86 14.58
C ARG A 32 0.91 8.00 15.85
N ASN A 33 2.02 7.91 16.58
CA ASN A 33 2.09 7.13 17.82
C ASN A 33 1.21 7.72 18.92
N ASN A 34 1.16 9.06 19.03
CA ASN A 34 0.29 9.76 19.95
C ASN A 34 -1.19 9.51 19.64
N ILE A 35 -1.58 9.50 18.36
CA ILE A 35 -2.95 9.16 17.95
C ILE A 35 -3.30 7.72 18.36
N VAL A 36 -2.41 6.75 18.11
CA VAL A 36 -2.63 5.35 18.52
C VAL A 36 -2.76 5.22 20.03
N THR A 37 -1.87 5.89 20.77
CA THR A 37 -1.89 5.89 22.25
C THR A 37 -3.18 6.49 22.79
N MET A 38 -3.60 7.62 22.24
CA MET A 38 -4.86 8.28 22.58
C MET A 38 -6.05 7.35 22.31
N LEU A 39 -6.11 6.73 21.13
CA LEU A 39 -7.19 5.82 20.76
C LEU A 39 -7.24 4.59 21.67
N ASN A 40 -6.10 4.04 22.07
CA ASN A 40 -6.03 2.92 23.02
C ASN A 40 -6.37 3.33 24.46
N GLY A 41 -6.32 4.62 24.80
CA GLY A 41 -6.88 5.15 26.04
C GLY A 41 -8.41 5.24 26.05
N ILE A 42 -9.06 5.08 24.89
CA ILE A 42 -10.52 5.12 24.75
C ILE A 42 -11.07 3.70 24.72
N LYS A 43 -12.02 3.43 25.62
CA LYS A 43 -12.76 2.16 25.60
C LYS A 43 -13.81 2.18 24.51
N PHE A 44 -13.50 1.55 23.37
CA PHE A 44 -14.48 1.26 22.33
C PHE A 44 -15.17 -0.07 22.61
N TYR A 45 -16.46 -0.16 22.28
CA TYR A 45 -17.24 -1.36 22.50
C TYR A 45 -17.88 -1.85 21.21
N PHE A 46 -18.00 -3.17 21.08
CA PHE A 46 -18.83 -3.81 20.07
C PHE A 46 -19.61 -4.95 20.73
N ASN A 47 -20.93 -4.98 20.56
CA ASN A 47 -21.82 -5.95 21.24
C ASN A 47 -21.62 -6.04 22.77
N LYS A 48 -21.33 -4.90 23.43
CA LYS A 48 -21.03 -4.78 24.88
C LYS A 48 -19.68 -5.38 25.31
N GLU A 49 -18.87 -5.86 24.38
CA GLU A 49 -17.48 -6.28 24.64
C GLU A 49 -16.53 -5.14 24.30
N GLU A 50 -15.50 -4.93 25.13
CA GLU A 50 -14.44 -3.95 24.88
C GLU A 50 -13.62 -4.43 23.68
N LEU A 51 -13.38 -3.53 22.72
CA LEU A 51 -12.55 -3.85 21.56
C LEU A 51 -11.08 -3.98 21.97
N PRO A 52 -10.31 -4.86 21.31
CA PRO A 52 -8.87 -4.93 21.50
C PRO A 52 -8.15 -3.64 21.14
N GLU A 53 -6.86 -3.58 21.49
CA GLU A 53 -5.99 -2.46 21.14
C GLU A 53 -5.89 -2.24 19.63
N TRP A 54 -5.81 -0.98 19.23
CA TRP A 54 -5.43 -0.55 17.90
C TRP A 54 -3.92 -0.69 17.69
N ILE A 55 -3.56 -1.26 16.55
CA ILE A 55 -2.19 -1.34 16.06
C ILE A 55 -2.10 -0.74 14.67
N GLN A 56 -0.92 -0.20 14.34
CA GLN A 56 -0.64 0.33 13.01
C GLN A 56 -0.57 -0.79 11.98
N THR A 57 -0.90 -0.48 10.72
CA THR A 57 -0.72 -1.36 9.57
C THR A 57 -0.30 -0.55 8.32
N GLY A 58 -0.45 -1.13 7.13
CA GLY A 58 -0.22 -0.48 5.85
C GLY A 58 1.22 -0.04 5.63
N SER A 59 1.37 1.12 4.97
CA SER A 59 2.68 1.58 4.51
C SER A 59 3.64 1.95 5.66
N PHE A 60 3.10 2.33 6.81
CA PHE A 60 3.89 2.66 8.00
C PHE A 60 4.59 1.41 8.54
N VAL A 61 3.84 0.33 8.77
CA VAL A 61 4.42 -0.95 9.21
C VAL A 61 5.39 -1.53 8.20
N ALA A 62 5.11 -1.38 6.90
CA ALA A 62 6.02 -1.83 5.83
C ALA A 62 7.33 -1.02 5.73
N THR A 63 7.53 0.04 6.53
CA THR A 63 8.66 1.00 6.46
C THR A 63 8.73 1.80 5.14
N LEU A 64 7.58 1.96 4.49
CA LEU A 64 7.41 2.61 3.17
C LEU A 64 6.42 3.78 3.23
N ALA A 65 6.15 4.29 4.43
CA ALA A 65 5.35 5.49 4.63
C ALA A 65 6.10 6.71 4.09
N THR A 66 5.34 7.58 3.44
CA THR A 66 5.76 8.91 3.02
C THR A 66 5.13 9.95 3.93
N LYS A 67 5.59 11.20 3.90
CA LYS A 67 4.98 12.30 4.68
C LYS A 67 3.45 12.43 4.49
N ASP A 68 2.96 12.13 3.28
CA ASP A 68 1.54 12.16 2.91
C ASP A 68 0.90 10.75 2.91
N SER A 69 1.48 9.80 3.65
CA SER A 69 0.83 8.51 3.91
C SER A 69 -0.19 8.66 5.01
N ASP A 70 -1.35 8.07 4.80
CA ASP A 70 -2.40 7.91 5.81
C ASP A 70 -1.89 7.04 6.98
N LEU A 71 -2.59 7.12 8.11
CA LEU A 71 -2.42 6.23 9.25
C LEU A 71 -3.43 5.07 9.15
N ASP A 72 -2.95 3.92 8.70
CA ASP A 72 -3.77 2.70 8.68
C ASP A 72 -3.75 2.02 10.06
N LEU A 73 -4.94 1.67 10.58
CA LEU A 73 -5.11 1.00 11.87
C LEU A 73 -5.94 -0.29 11.75
N CYS A 74 -5.60 -1.30 12.55
CA CYS A 74 -6.41 -2.50 12.73
C CYS A 74 -6.45 -2.94 14.19
N LEU A 75 -7.40 -3.82 14.55
CA LEU A 75 -7.52 -4.35 15.91
C LEU A 75 -6.54 -5.51 16.11
N ASN A 76 -5.78 -5.46 17.19
CA ASN A 76 -4.82 -6.51 17.55
C ASN A 76 -5.54 -7.85 17.79
N GLY A 77 -5.01 -8.92 17.20
CA GLY A 77 -5.60 -10.26 17.29
C GLY A 77 -6.91 -10.45 16.52
N TYR A 78 -7.46 -9.41 15.89
CA TYR A 78 -8.73 -9.50 15.18
C TYR A 78 -8.52 -9.82 13.69
N GLN A 79 -8.42 -11.11 13.37
CA GLN A 79 -8.38 -11.58 11.98
C GLN A 79 -9.67 -12.31 11.64
N PHE A 80 -10.43 -11.78 10.67
CA PHE A 80 -11.48 -12.59 10.04
C PHE A 80 -10.76 -13.65 9.21
N ILE A 81 -10.69 -14.86 9.76
CA ILE A 81 -10.08 -16.00 9.09
C ILE A 81 -10.93 -16.30 7.86
N ARG A 82 -10.40 -15.97 6.69
CA ARG A 82 -10.94 -16.43 5.41
C ARG A 82 -10.47 -17.85 5.17
N ASP A 83 -10.99 -18.79 5.95
CA ASP A 83 -10.67 -20.19 5.75
C ASP A 83 -11.34 -20.69 4.46
N ALA A 84 -10.54 -20.83 3.40
CA ALA A 84 -10.95 -21.42 2.12
C ALA A 84 -11.48 -22.85 2.24
N LYS A 85 -11.29 -23.51 3.38
CA LYS A 85 -11.71 -24.91 3.60
C LYS A 85 -12.95 -25.07 4.46
N ALA A 86 -13.52 -24.01 5.04
CA ALA A 86 -14.60 -24.15 6.04
C ALA A 86 -15.93 -23.46 5.69
N ASN A 87 -15.99 -22.49 4.77
CA ASN A 87 -17.14 -21.60 4.72
C ASN A 87 -18.06 -21.79 3.51
N THR A 88 -19.24 -22.34 3.79
CA THR A 88 -20.43 -22.10 2.97
C THR A 88 -20.61 -20.58 2.75
N GLU A 89 -21.11 -20.17 1.59
CA GLU A 89 -21.40 -18.77 1.21
C GLU A 89 -22.09 -17.96 2.33
N LYS A 90 -22.90 -18.63 3.15
CA LYS A 90 -23.58 -18.06 4.33
C LYS A 90 -22.63 -17.50 5.40
N GLN A 91 -21.48 -18.12 5.67
CA GLN A 91 -20.55 -17.65 6.71
C GLN A 91 -19.79 -16.40 6.25
N PHE A 92 -19.38 -16.35 4.98
CA PHE A 92 -18.79 -15.15 4.39
C PHE A 92 -19.72 -13.94 4.47
N HIS A 93 -21.01 -14.12 4.16
CA HIS A 93 -22.01 -13.05 4.31
C HIS A 93 -22.18 -12.58 5.76
N LYS A 94 -22.15 -13.51 6.73
CA LYS A 94 -22.19 -13.17 8.16
C LYS A 94 -20.98 -12.36 8.60
N GLU A 95 -19.77 -12.76 8.23
CA GLU A 95 -18.53 -12.02 8.55
C GLU A 95 -18.52 -10.62 7.93
N LYS A 96 -18.96 -10.50 6.67
CA LYS A 96 -19.06 -9.20 6.00
C LYS A 96 -20.07 -8.28 6.69
N ALA A 97 -21.24 -8.79 7.06
CA ALA A 97 -22.25 -8.03 7.79
C ALA A 97 -21.76 -7.62 9.19
N PHE A 98 -21.10 -8.54 9.88
CA PHE A 98 -20.49 -8.30 11.19
C PHE A 98 -19.44 -7.19 11.13
N LYS A 99 -18.48 -7.27 10.19
CA LYS A 99 -17.46 -6.25 9.98
C LYS A 99 -18.08 -4.89 9.64
N ARG A 100 -19.11 -4.87 8.79
CA ARG A 100 -19.85 -3.63 8.46
C ARG A 100 -20.49 -3.01 9.70
N ASN A 101 -21.14 -3.80 10.54
CA ASN A 101 -21.76 -3.31 11.77
C ASN A 101 -20.72 -2.75 12.75
N MET A 102 -19.55 -3.41 12.85
CA MET A 102 -18.45 -2.93 13.68
C MET A 102 -17.93 -1.58 13.20
N VAL A 103 -17.70 -1.42 11.89
CA VAL A 103 -17.30 -0.15 11.28
C VAL A 103 -18.31 0.95 11.57
N ILE A 104 -19.62 0.67 11.46
CA ILE A 104 -20.69 1.64 11.78
C ILE A 104 -20.68 2.03 13.25
N GLN A 105 -20.59 1.06 14.17
CA GLN A 105 -20.55 1.35 15.60
C GLN A 105 -19.29 2.13 15.99
N LEU A 106 -18.15 1.82 15.39
CA LEU A 106 -16.90 2.51 15.63
C LEU A 106 -16.98 3.97 15.18
N SER A 107 -17.49 4.25 13.97
CA SER A 107 -17.61 5.64 13.49
C SER A 107 -18.55 6.46 14.39
N GLN A 108 -19.64 5.87 14.88
CA GLN A 108 -20.55 6.50 15.82
C GLN A 108 -19.92 6.77 17.19
N GLN A 109 -19.01 5.91 17.65
CA GLN A 109 -18.29 6.10 18.90
C GLN A 109 -17.22 7.19 18.78
N LEU A 110 -16.44 7.20 17.69
CA LEU A 110 -15.48 8.27 17.39
C LEU A 110 -16.19 9.63 17.31
N ASN A 111 -17.28 9.72 16.56
CA ASN A 111 -18.07 10.96 16.44
C ASN A 111 -18.64 11.45 17.78
N ARG A 112 -19.01 10.52 18.68
CA ARG A 112 -19.48 10.89 20.03
C ARG A 112 -18.34 11.39 20.91
N HIS A 113 -17.19 10.72 20.87
CA HIS A 113 -16.03 11.07 21.70
C HIS A 113 -15.42 12.42 21.30
N PHE A 114 -15.27 12.67 19.99
CA PHE A 114 -14.61 13.86 19.46
C PHE A 114 -15.57 14.95 18.96
N LYS A 115 -16.84 14.95 19.39
CA LYS A 115 -17.89 15.86 18.88
C LYS A 115 -17.51 17.34 18.94
N ASN A 116 -16.76 17.74 19.96
CA ASN A 116 -16.39 19.13 20.22
C ASN A 116 -14.89 19.40 20.01
N ASP A 117 -14.15 18.44 19.44
CA ASP A 117 -12.73 18.61 19.18
C ASP A 117 -12.53 19.36 17.86
N PRO A 118 -11.95 20.58 17.85
CA PRO A 118 -11.76 21.36 16.64
C PRO A 118 -10.76 20.73 15.66
N ASN A 119 -9.92 19.79 16.12
CA ASN A 119 -8.95 19.09 15.29
C ASN A 119 -9.51 17.80 14.69
N SER A 120 -10.76 17.45 14.99
CA SER A 120 -11.39 16.22 14.54
C SER A 120 -12.44 16.48 13.47
N SER A 121 -12.35 15.72 12.39
CA SER A 121 -13.43 15.64 11.40
C SER A 121 -14.51 14.62 11.81
N GLN A 122 -15.64 14.65 11.12
CA GLN A 122 -16.64 13.60 11.25
C GLN A 122 -16.08 12.27 10.72
N ALA A 123 -16.09 11.23 11.54
CA ALA A 123 -15.74 9.87 11.15
C ALA A 123 -16.81 9.27 10.22
N GLU A 124 -16.40 8.81 9.05
CA GLU A 124 -17.25 8.32 7.96
C GLU A 124 -17.09 6.81 7.75
N CYS A 125 -18.21 6.12 7.53
CA CYS A 125 -18.17 4.72 7.08
C CYS A 125 -17.98 4.68 5.57
N ARG A 126 -16.84 4.18 5.08
CA ARG A 126 -16.63 3.97 3.65
C ARG A 126 -17.01 2.53 3.29
N PRO A 127 -18.09 2.31 2.52
CA PRO A 127 -18.48 0.98 2.09
C PRO A 127 -17.47 0.44 1.09
N GLY A 128 -17.26 -0.87 1.10
CA GLY A 128 -16.34 -1.50 0.18
C GLY A 128 -16.25 -3.00 0.39
N TYR A 129 -15.32 -3.62 -0.33
CA TYR A 129 -15.00 -5.03 -0.13
C TYR A 129 -14.48 -5.29 1.29
N ALA A 130 -13.58 -4.42 1.76
CA ALA A 130 -13.21 -4.27 3.16
C ALA A 130 -13.76 -2.93 3.63
N PRO A 131 -14.89 -2.88 4.36
CA PRO A 131 -15.40 -1.64 4.90
C PRO A 131 -14.42 -1.09 5.94
N ILE A 132 -14.28 0.23 5.96
CA ILE A 132 -13.39 0.96 6.87
C ILE A 132 -14.12 2.17 7.48
N VAL A 133 -13.62 2.65 8.61
CA VAL A 133 -13.92 4.03 9.06
C VAL A 133 -12.81 4.92 8.54
N TYR A 134 -13.18 6.00 7.85
CA TYR A 134 -12.28 7.10 7.51
C TYR A 134 -12.46 8.22 8.51
N TRP A 135 -11.36 8.80 8.97
CA TRP A 135 -11.37 9.89 9.94
C TRP A 135 -10.14 10.76 9.72
N ASN A 136 -10.28 12.07 9.79
CA ASN A 136 -9.15 13.00 9.82
C ASN A 136 -9.02 13.61 11.23
N TYR A 137 -7.82 13.59 11.79
CA TYR A 137 -7.49 14.17 13.09
C TYR A 137 -6.13 14.89 13.02
N ASN A 138 -6.07 16.16 13.42
CA ASN A 138 -4.86 16.99 13.32
C ASN A 138 -4.26 17.00 11.89
N ASN A 139 -5.11 17.13 10.87
CA ASN A 139 -4.74 17.08 9.45
C ASN A 139 -4.09 15.75 8.99
N LEU A 140 -4.23 14.67 9.77
CA LEU A 140 -3.79 13.33 9.38
C LEU A 140 -5.01 12.46 9.06
N GLU A 141 -5.02 11.88 7.87
CA GLU A 141 -6.01 10.87 7.49
C GLU A 141 -5.73 9.55 8.23
N VAL A 142 -6.77 8.95 8.80
CA VAL A 142 -6.75 7.74 9.59
C VAL A 142 -7.79 6.78 9.05
N ASP A 143 -7.33 5.62 8.59
CA ASP A 143 -8.16 4.54 8.05
C ASP A 143 -8.23 3.39 9.05
N PHE A 144 -9.42 3.14 9.62
CA PHE A 144 -9.66 2.02 10.52
C PHE A 144 -10.20 0.83 9.73
N ASN A 145 -9.38 -0.20 9.61
CA ASN A 145 -9.77 -1.50 9.11
C ASN A 145 -9.73 -2.51 10.25
N PRO A 146 -10.88 -2.87 10.89
CA PRO A 146 -10.90 -3.71 12.08
C PRO A 146 -10.24 -5.08 11.93
N SER A 147 -10.00 -5.51 10.70
CA SER A 147 -9.27 -6.73 10.41
C SER A 147 -8.55 -6.58 9.08
N ASP A 148 -7.29 -6.21 9.18
CA ASP A 148 -6.40 -6.06 8.03
C ASP A 148 -5.64 -7.37 7.77
N ALA A 149 -6.15 -8.14 6.82
CA ALA A 149 -5.53 -9.40 6.39
C ALA A 149 -4.13 -9.18 5.76
N CYS A 150 -3.79 -7.94 5.37
CA CYS A 150 -2.49 -7.61 4.77
C CYS A 150 -1.40 -7.33 5.83
N LEU A 151 -1.74 -7.25 7.12
CA LEU A 151 -0.76 -6.95 8.18
C LEU A 151 0.47 -7.88 8.16
N PRO A 152 0.33 -9.22 8.05
CA PRO A 152 1.50 -10.10 7.97
C PRO A 152 2.40 -9.84 6.75
N LEU A 153 1.80 -9.48 5.60
CA LEU A 153 2.56 -9.08 4.42
C LEU A 153 3.33 -7.78 4.67
N ASN A 154 2.70 -6.79 5.31
CA ASN A 154 3.35 -5.52 5.65
C ASN A 154 4.57 -5.75 6.56
N GLN A 155 4.41 -6.59 7.59
CA GLN A 155 5.51 -6.99 8.49
C GLN A 155 6.61 -7.74 7.75
N LEU A 156 6.25 -8.66 6.85
CA LEU A 156 7.20 -9.42 6.05
C LEU A 156 8.03 -8.52 5.12
N ILE A 157 7.40 -7.50 4.52
CA ILE A 157 8.09 -6.47 3.73
C ILE A 157 9.04 -5.67 4.61
N ALA A 158 8.62 -5.27 5.81
CA ALA A 158 9.47 -4.55 6.76
C ALA A 158 10.72 -5.36 7.12
N THR A 159 10.56 -6.64 7.46
CA THR A 159 11.68 -7.55 7.74
C THR A 159 12.59 -7.73 6.52
N PHE A 160 12.01 -7.84 5.31
CA PHE A 160 12.82 -7.92 4.09
C PHE A 160 13.68 -6.69 3.86
N LEU A 161 13.17 -5.52 4.23
CA LEU A 161 13.84 -4.22 4.08
C LEU A 161 14.74 -3.87 5.26
N ASP A 162 14.81 -4.72 6.29
CA ASP A 162 15.69 -4.49 7.41
C ASP A 162 17.15 -4.48 6.93
N ASN A 163 17.90 -3.44 7.33
CA ASN A 163 19.26 -3.15 6.84
C ASN A 163 19.41 -2.98 5.31
N LYS A 164 18.31 -2.81 4.55
CA LYS A 164 18.32 -2.61 3.09
C LYS A 164 17.91 -1.19 2.68
N GLY A 165 18.75 -0.23 3.05
CA GLY A 165 18.49 1.19 2.82
C GLY A 165 18.26 1.54 1.34
N LYS A 166 19.03 0.94 0.43
CA LYS A 166 18.96 1.20 -1.02
C LYS A 166 17.62 0.72 -1.61
N GLU A 167 17.22 -0.50 -1.29
CA GLU A 167 15.97 -1.12 -1.73
C GLU A 167 14.77 -0.38 -1.16
N ARG A 168 14.85 0.07 0.10
CA ARG A 168 13.81 0.91 0.70
C ARG A 168 13.66 2.23 -0.06
N MET A 169 14.77 2.90 -0.39
CA MET A 169 14.76 4.14 -1.18
C MET A 169 14.19 3.92 -2.60
N PHE A 170 14.53 2.80 -3.22
CA PHE A 170 13.94 2.39 -4.51
C PHE A 170 12.42 2.25 -4.42
N LEU A 171 11.89 1.52 -3.43
CA LEU A 171 10.45 1.32 -3.28
C LEU A 171 9.70 2.62 -2.96
N ILE A 172 10.27 3.48 -2.10
CA ILE A 172 9.70 4.81 -1.83
C ILE A 172 9.76 5.67 -3.11
N GLY A 173 10.87 5.64 -3.86
CA GLY A 173 11.00 6.35 -5.13
C GLY A 173 9.94 5.95 -6.15
N LEU A 174 9.69 4.64 -6.32
CA LEU A 174 8.60 4.15 -7.17
C LEU A 174 7.24 4.67 -6.70
N LYS A 175 6.95 4.59 -5.39
CA LYS A 175 5.69 5.07 -4.82
C LYS A 175 5.48 6.55 -5.11
N VAL A 176 6.51 7.38 -4.92
CA VAL A 176 6.45 8.83 -5.14
C VAL A 176 6.23 9.16 -6.60
N ILE A 177 7.03 8.58 -7.52
CA ILE A 177 6.86 8.79 -8.97
C ILE A 177 5.43 8.44 -9.37
N PHE A 178 4.94 7.25 -9.02
CA PHE A 178 3.61 6.83 -9.42
C PHE A 178 2.49 7.67 -8.79
N LYS A 179 2.69 8.22 -7.58
CA LYS A 179 1.75 9.15 -6.94
C LYS A 179 1.73 10.50 -7.67
N ASN A 180 2.90 11.03 -8.07
CA ASN A 180 3.02 12.30 -8.78
C ASN A 180 2.33 12.30 -10.15
N PHE A 181 2.36 11.17 -10.85
CA PHE A 181 1.65 10.98 -12.12
C PHE A 181 0.19 10.53 -11.96
N ASP A 182 -0.33 10.53 -10.73
CA ASP A 182 -1.66 10.08 -10.39
C ASP A 182 -2.01 8.65 -10.87
N CYS A 183 -0.99 7.80 -10.92
CA CYS A 183 -1.06 6.42 -11.40
C CYS A 183 -1.26 5.39 -10.27
N LEU A 184 -1.75 5.83 -9.10
CA LEU A 184 -2.05 4.98 -7.96
C LEU A 184 -3.47 5.22 -7.46
N GLY A 185 -4.06 4.15 -6.93
CA GLY A 185 -5.32 4.23 -6.20
C GLY A 185 -6.38 3.26 -6.71
N ASN A 186 -6.93 2.50 -5.77
CA ASN A 186 -8.02 1.56 -6.01
C ASN A 186 -9.31 2.23 -6.52
N THR A 187 -9.53 3.50 -6.22
CA THR A 187 -10.69 4.28 -6.68
C THR A 187 -10.56 4.77 -8.11
N LYS A 188 -9.33 4.76 -8.66
CA LYS A 188 -9.00 5.25 -10.00
C LYS A 188 -8.77 4.12 -11.00
N ASN A 189 -9.07 2.88 -10.61
CA ASN A 189 -8.79 1.67 -11.38
C ASN A 189 -7.30 1.50 -11.76
N PHE A 190 -6.39 2.05 -10.95
CA PHE A 190 -4.94 1.85 -11.02
C PHE A 190 -4.48 0.82 -9.98
N LEU A 191 -3.17 0.54 -9.96
CA LEU A 191 -2.57 -0.24 -8.89
C LEU A 191 -2.76 0.46 -7.54
N SER A 192 -3.06 -0.31 -6.50
CA SER A 192 -2.92 0.18 -5.12
C SER A 192 -1.44 0.38 -4.80
N SER A 193 -1.12 1.23 -3.83
CA SER A 193 0.26 1.35 -3.35
C SER A 193 0.80 -0.01 -2.88
N SER A 194 0.01 -0.81 -2.16
CA SER A 194 0.41 -2.16 -1.76
C SER A 194 0.70 -3.09 -2.94
N ALA A 195 -0.11 -3.03 -4.00
CA ALA A 195 0.15 -3.80 -5.22
C ALA A 195 1.46 -3.38 -5.92
N LEU A 196 1.73 -2.07 -6.01
CA LEU A 196 3.01 -1.56 -6.53
C LEU A 196 4.19 -2.02 -5.66
N MET A 197 4.05 -1.99 -4.33
CA MET A 197 5.12 -2.43 -3.43
C MET A 197 5.40 -3.94 -3.58
N VAL A 198 4.36 -4.77 -3.71
CA VAL A 198 4.54 -6.20 -4.00
C VAL A 198 5.21 -6.41 -5.37
N ALA A 199 4.87 -5.63 -6.40
CA ALA A 199 5.56 -5.69 -7.68
C ALA A 199 7.05 -5.29 -7.56
N GLY A 200 7.37 -4.25 -6.82
CA GLY A 200 8.75 -3.82 -6.57
C GLY A 200 9.56 -4.85 -5.76
N VAL A 201 8.96 -5.46 -4.73
CA VAL A 201 9.60 -6.53 -3.97
C VAL A 201 9.77 -7.79 -4.82
N CYS A 202 8.77 -8.15 -5.64
CA CYS A 202 8.85 -9.25 -6.60
C CYS A 202 10.06 -9.08 -7.53
N PHE A 203 10.25 -7.87 -8.08
CA PHE A 203 11.41 -7.54 -8.91
C PHE A 203 12.73 -7.77 -8.15
N LEU A 204 12.88 -7.19 -6.95
CA LEU A 204 14.09 -7.35 -6.13
C LEU A 204 14.37 -8.80 -5.74
N LYS A 205 13.33 -9.61 -5.51
CA LYS A 205 13.46 -11.03 -5.18
C LYS A 205 13.85 -11.89 -6.37
N THR A 206 13.46 -11.49 -7.57
CA THR A 206 13.73 -12.23 -8.80
C THR A 206 15.12 -11.92 -9.35
N TYR A 207 15.52 -10.66 -9.34
CA TYR A 207 16.76 -10.22 -10.00
C TYR A 207 17.85 -9.74 -9.03
N GLY A 208 17.52 -9.56 -7.75
CA GLY A 208 18.41 -8.91 -6.79
C GLY A 208 18.56 -7.41 -7.04
N SER A 209 19.24 -6.72 -6.13
CA SER A 209 19.62 -5.31 -6.32
C SER A 209 21.04 -5.13 -6.87
N GLY A 210 21.90 -6.14 -6.70
CA GLY A 210 23.29 -6.12 -7.16
C GLY A 210 24.04 -4.83 -6.80
N GLU A 211 24.91 -4.40 -7.71
CA GLU A 211 25.64 -3.13 -7.61
C GLU A 211 24.82 -1.92 -8.08
N GLN A 212 23.61 -2.13 -8.61
CA GLN A 212 22.79 -1.06 -9.18
C GLN A 212 22.47 0.01 -8.14
N ASP A 213 22.55 1.28 -8.52
CA ASP A 213 22.07 2.38 -7.69
C ASP A 213 20.53 2.49 -7.70
N VAL A 214 19.96 3.44 -6.95
CA VAL A 214 18.49 3.61 -6.87
C VAL A 214 17.88 3.98 -8.23
N ASN A 215 18.58 4.77 -9.05
CA ASN A 215 18.11 5.22 -10.36
C ASN A 215 18.05 4.04 -11.33
N GLU A 216 19.12 3.25 -11.34
CA GLU A 216 19.23 2.02 -12.11
C GLU A 216 18.18 1.01 -11.70
N LEU A 217 17.91 0.84 -10.41
CA LEU A 217 16.82 -0.03 -9.93
C LEU A 217 15.44 0.44 -10.41
N ILE A 218 15.15 1.74 -10.37
CA ILE A 218 13.88 2.30 -10.88
C ILE A 218 13.74 2.02 -12.40
N ARG A 219 14.80 2.23 -13.18
CA ARG A 219 14.79 1.95 -14.62
C ARG A 219 14.68 0.46 -14.92
N SER A 220 15.42 -0.38 -14.20
CA SER A 220 15.34 -1.84 -14.30
C SER A 220 13.94 -2.35 -13.96
N PHE A 221 13.31 -1.80 -12.92
CA PHE A 221 11.91 -2.10 -12.60
C PHE A 221 10.96 -1.69 -13.72
N ALA A 222 11.12 -0.49 -14.29
CA ALA A 222 10.27 -0.05 -15.40
C ALA A 222 10.38 -0.97 -16.62
N LYS A 223 11.59 -1.42 -16.96
CA LYS A 223 11.80 -2.44 -18.00
C LYS A 223 11.14 -3.76 -17.63
N PHE A 224 11.39 -4.26 -16.43
CA PHE A 224 10.76 -5.48 -15.91
C PHE A 224 9.24 -5.43 -16.01
N PHE A 225 8.61 -4.32 -15.62
CA PHE A 225 7.15 -4.16 -15.67
C PHE A 225 6.60 -4.14 -17.10
N LEU A 226 7.34 -3.57 -18.06
CA LEU A 226 6.97 -3.57 -19.47
C LEU A 226 7.03 -4.97 -20.09
N ASP A 227 8.05 -5.73 -19.73
CA ASP A 227 8.33 -7.08 -20.23
C ASP A 227 7.50 -8.16 -19.50
N PHE A 228 6.84 -7.83 -18.39
CA PHE A 228 6.07 -8.75 -17.57
C PHE A 228 4.86 -9.34 -18.32
N ASP A 229 4.74 -10.68 -18.33
CA ASP A 229 3.60 -11.38 -18.94
C ASP A 229 2.41 -11.41 -17.97
N PHE A 230 1.63 -10.31 -17.96
CA PHE A 230 0.44 -10.19 -17.13
C PHE A 230 -0.61 -11.28 -17.37
N LYS A 231 -0.57 -12.06 -18.45
CA LYS A 231 -1.53 -13.15 -18.67
C LYS A 231 -1.14 -14.42 -17.93
N LYS A 232 0.16 -14.68 -17.80
CA LYS A 232 0.69 -15.90 -17.20
C LYS A 232 1.20 -15.70 -15.78
N ASP A 233 1.68 -14.50 -15.47
CA ASP A 233 2.46 -14.25 -14.27
C ASP A 233 1.73 -13.35 -13.27
N ALA A 234 2.13 -13.51 -12.02
CA ALA A 234 1.68 -12.75 -10.87
C ALA A 234 2.87 -12.21 -10.09
N PHE A 235 2.75 -10.96 -9.62
CA PHE A 235 3.70 -10.41 -8.66
C PHE A 235 3.45 -11.02 -7.29
N SER A 236 4.51 -11.38 -6.58
CA SER A 236 4.39 -11.94 -5.25
C SER A 236 5.61 -11.53 -4.40
N PHE A 237 5.48 -11.58 -3.07
CA PHE A 237 6.62 -11.36 -2.19
C PHE A 237 7.78 -12.35 -2.45
N TYR A 238 7.50 -13.57 -2.93
CA TYR A 238 8.52 -14.60 -3.18
C TYR A 238 9.10 -14.55 -4.59
N GLY A 239 8.76 -13.53 -5.39
CA GLY A 239 9.14 -13.42 -6.80
C GLY A 239 7.98 -13.68 -7.74
N ILE A 240 8.28 -13.99 -9.00
CA ILE A 240 7.29 -14.25 -10.04
C ILE A 240 6.63 -15.61 -9.78
N LEU A 241 5.30 -15.64 -9.78
CA LEU A 241 4.52 -16.88 -9.69
C LEU A 241 3.65 -17.05 -10.93
N GLU A 242 3.42 -18.29 -11.32
CA GLU A 242 2.47 -18.62 -12.37
C GLU A 242 1.03 -18.45 -11.84
N ARG A 243 0.20 -17.69 -12.56
CA ARG A 243 -1.20 -17.41 -12.18
C ARG A 243 -2.04 -18.67 -12.02
N SER A 244 -1.80 -19.67 -12.87
CA SER A 244 -2.52 -20.94 -12.86
C SER A 244 -2.35 -21.72 -11.54
N SER A 245 -1.26 -21.45 -10.81
CA SER A 245 -0.95 -22.11 -9.53
C SER A 245 -1.56 -21.43 -8.31
N LEU A 246 -2.14 -20.24 -8.48
CA LEU A 246 -2.61 -19.42 -7.36
C LEU A 246 -4.01 -19.85 -6.89
N GLN A 247 -4.16 -19.93 -5.57
CA GLN A 247 -5.43 -20.17 -4.91
C GLN A 247 -5.92 -18.88 -4.27
N TYR A 248 -7.17 -18.50 -4.50
CA TYR A 248 -7.74 -17.27 -3.94
C TYR A 248 -8.79 -17.60 -2.89
N ASN A 249 -8.83 -16.80 -1.83
CA ASN A 249 -9.88 -16.86 -0.82
C ASN A 249 -11.17 -16.15 -1.27
N ASP A 250 -11.15 -15.51 -2.45
CA ASP A 250 -12.26 -14.73 -3.00
C ASP A 250 -12.17 -14.65 -4.54
N THR A 251 -13.06 -13.86 -5.16
CA THR A 251 -13.08 -13.67 -6.62
C THR A 251 -12.03 -12.68 -7.13
N SER A 252 -11.10 -12.21 -6.30
CA SER A 252 -10.16 -11.14 -6.67
C SER A 252 -9.15 -11.53 -7.74
N GLY A 253 -8.92 -12.82 -7.95
CA GLY A 253 -8.09 -13.36 -9.03
C GLY A 253 -8.84 -13.60 -10.34
N ILE A 254 -10.17 -13.70 -10.31
CA ILE A 254 -10.96 -14.12 -11.48
C ILE A 254 -11.09 -12.94 -12.44
N GLY A 255 -10.57 -13.12 -13.66
CA GLY A 255 -10.64 -12.11 -14.73
C GLY A 255 -9.81 -10.85 -14.46
N ALA A 256 -8.89 -10.88 -13.47
CA ALA A 256 -8.08 -9.72 -13.15
C ALA A 256 -6.98 -9.48 -14.19
N GLU A 257 -6.83 -8.23 -14.62
CA GLU A 257 -5.82 -7.84 -15.60
C GLU A 257 -4.40 -7.90 -15.01
N VAL A 258 -4.23 -7.49 -13.74
CA VAL A 258 -2.99 -7.64 -12.97
C VAL A 258 -3.24 -8.50 -11.72
N VAL A 259 -2.26 -9.31 -11.35
CA VAL A 259 -2.24 -10.02 -10.07
C VAL A 259 -1.01 -9.59 -9.28
N ALA A 260 -1.26 -8.94 -8.14
CA ALA A 260 -0.28 -8.75 -7.07
C ALA A 260 -0.76 -9.54 -5.86
N TYR A 261 -0.18 -10.72 -5.66
CA TYR A 261 -0.68 -11.76 -4.78
C TYR A 261 -0.14 -11.62 -3.35
N ASP A 262 -1.07 -11.49 -2.41
CA ASP A 262 -0.81 -11.61 -0.98
C ASP A 262 -1.04 -13.07 -0.55
N HIS A 263 0.02 -13.76 -0.11
CA HIS A 263 -0.03 -15.16 0.29
C HIS A 263 -0.78 -15.40 1.60
N PHE A 264 -0.78 -14.41 2.50
CA PHE A 264 -1.42 -14.52 3.80
C PHE A 264 -2.93 -14.34 3.65
N ALA A 265 -3.34 -13.29 2.92
CA ALA A 265 -4.74 -13.03 2.63
C ALA A 265 -5.31 -13.93 1.51
N ARG A 266 -4.43 -14.57 0.72
CA ARG A 266 -4.72 -15.26 -0.56
C ARG A 266 -5.59 -14.40 -1.46
N HIS A 267 -5.12 -13.18 -1.68
CA HIS A 267 -5.89 -12.08 -2.25
C HIS A 267 -5.09 -11.34 -3.31
N ASN A 268 -5.76 -10.88 -4.36
CA ASN A 268 -5.17 -10.00 -5.35
C ASN A 268 -5.30 -8.52 -4.92
N LEU A 269 -4.18 -7.92 -4.53
CA LEU A 269 -4.07 -6.50 -4.16
C LEU A 269 -4.31 -5.54 -5.34
N ALA A 270 -4.21 -6.05 -6.57
CA ALA A 270 -4.41 -5.32 -7.82
C ALA A 270 -5.79 -5.58 -8.46
N ARG A 271 -6.74 -6.21 -7.77
CA ARG A 271 -8.04 -6.64 -8.33
C ARG A 271 -8.89 -5.55 -9.00
N LYS A 272 -8.65 -4.28 -8.66
CA LYS A 272 -9.35 -3.13 -9.24
C LYS A 272 -8.58 -2.48 -10.39
N CYS A 273 -7.34 -2.90 -10.63
CA CYS A 273 -6.55 -2.38 -11.73
C CYS A 273 -7.17 -2.83 -13.05
N SER A 274 -7.57 -1.85 -13.86
CA SER A 274 -8.17 -2.08 -15.17
C SER A 274 -7.10 -2.18 -16.25
N GLN A 275 -7.50 -2.63 -17.44
CA GLN A 275 -6.64 -2.62 -18.62
C GLN A 275 -6.14 -1.20 -18.96
N THR A 276 -7.00 -0.19 -18.82
CA THR A 276 -6.62 1.23 -18.95
C THR A 276 -5.58 1.61 -17.89
N GLY A 277 -5.77 1.15 -16.65
CA GLY A 277 -4.81 1.35 -15.57
C GLY A 277 -3.43 0.81 -15.91
N ILE A 278 -3.37 -0.43 -16.41
CA ILE A 278 -2.12 -1.05 -16.88
C ILE A 278 -1.51 -0.25 -18.02
N TYR A 279 -2.32 0.13 -19.01
CA TYR A 279 -1.83 0.87 -20.16
C TYR A 279 -1.14 2.18 -19.74
N VAL A 280 -1.78 2.96 -18.88
CA VAL A 280 -1.20 4.20 -18.33
C VAL A 280 0.06 3.90 -17.50
N THR A 281 0.06 2.86 -16.67
CA THR A 281 1.27 2.44 -15.95
C THR A 281 2.41 2.08 -16.90
N LYS A 282 2.14 1.35 -18.00
CA LYS A 282 3.13 1.03 -19.03
C LYS A 282 3.61 2.28 -19.76
N MET A 283 2.76 3.28 -19.99
CA MET A 283 3.20 4.57 -20.53
C MET A 283 4.16 5.27 -19.57
N LEU A 284 3.85 5.30 -18.27
CA LEU A 284 4.74 5.85 -17.25
C LEU A 284 6.08 5.10 -17.19
N CYS A 285 6.07 3.77 -17.19
CA CYS A 285 7.32 2.98 -17.26
C CYS A 285 8.14 3.30 -18.50
N ASN A 286 7.51 3.46 -19.67
CA ASN A 286 8.22 3.92 -20.88
C ASN A 286 8.80 5.32 -20.74
N GLN A 287 8.10 6.25 -20.07
CA GLN A 287 8.60 7.59 -19.80
C GLN A 287 9.82 7.53 -18.87
N ILE A 288 9.73 6.79 -17.75
CA ILE A 288 10.83 6.57 -16.81
C ILE A 288 12.10 6.13 -17.54
N LEU A 289 12.00 5.26 -18.56
CA LEU A 289 13.15 4.81 -19.35
C LEU A 289 13.76 5.87 -20.26
N ARG A 290 13.02 6.93 -20.62
CA ARG A 290 13.41 7.90 -21.66
C ARG A 290 13.80 9.27 -21.13
N VAL A 291 13.30 9.64 -19.95
CA VAL A 291 13.51 10.98 -19.39
C VAL A 291 14.47 10.96 -18.20
N PRO A 292 15.10 12.12 -17.90
CA PRO A 292 15.72 12.37 -16.61
C PRO A 292 14.79 12.02 -15.46
N LEU A 293 15.22 11.19 -14.51
CA LEU A 293 14.32 10.73 -13.44
C LEU A 293 13.96 11.87 -12.50
N ALA A 294 14.82 12.88 -12.37
CA ALA A 294 14.51 14.11 -11.64
C ALA A 294 13.24 14.81 -12.15
N ALA A 295 12.88 14.65 -13.44
CA ALA A 295 11.65 15.20 -14.01
C ALA A 295 10.39 14.37 -13.70
N CYS A 296 10.55 13.20 -13.07
CA CYS A 296 9.45 12.35 -12.63
C CYS A 296 9.02 12.59 -11.18
N PHE A 297 9.72 13.48 -10.47
CA PHE A 297 9.48 13.80 -9.05
C PHE A 297 8.77 15.14 -8.83
#